data_AF-A0A9E5L450-F1
#
_entry.id   AF-A0A9E5L450-F1
#
_cell.length_a   1.000
_cell.length_b   1.000
_cell.length_c   1.000
_cell.angle_alpha   90.00
_cell.angle_beta   90.00
_cell.angle_gamma   90.00
#
_symmetry.space_group_name_H-M   'P 1'
#
loop_
_entity.id
_entity.type
_entity.pdbx_description
1 polymer ?
#
loop_
_entity_poly.entity_id
_entity_poly.type
_entity_poly.pdbx_seq_one_letter_code
_entity_poly.pdbx_strand_id
1 'polypeptide(L)' 'MRSKDILDALKKPLKVKPVKVDKNGQSSQRYIGQKATTVINPESLKIISTNPTSTKTALRLVRKYE' A
#
# COMPACT_ATOMS: atom_id res chain seq x y z
N MET A 1 8.45 -9.15 -6.00
CA MET A 1 8.09 -8.71 -4.63
C MET A 1 8.61 -9.74 -3.65
N ARG A 2 9.33 -9.29 -2.62
CA ARG A 2 9.81 -10.10 -1.49
C ARG A 2 9.17 -9.60 -0.19
N SER A 3 9.27 -10.36 0.90
CA SER A 3 8.74 -9.98 2.22
C SER A 3 9.27 -8.63 2.72
N LYS A 4 10.55 -8.32 2.47
CA LYS A 4 11.15 -7.01 2.78
C LYS A 4 10.45 -5.85 2.07
N ASP A 5 9.98 -6.06 0.84
CA ASP A 5 9.29 -5.00 0.07
C ASP A 5 7.93 -4.66 0.69
N ILE A 6 7.24 -5.66 1.26
CA ILE A 6 5.97 -5.47 1.99
C ILE A 6 6.21 -4.63 3.24
N LEU A 7 7.26 -4.95 4.01
CA LEU A 7 7.63 -4.20 5.21
C LEU A 7 7.99 -2.75 4.88
N ASP A 8 8.76 -2.54 3.81
CA ASP A 8 9.11 -1.21 3.30
C ASP A 8 7.86 -0.41 2.91
N ALA A 9 6.91 -1.02 2.18
CA ALA A 9 5.66 -0.38 1.81
C ALA A 9 4.83 0.06 3.02
N LEU A 10 4.87 -0.66 4.14
CA LEU A 10 4.15 -0.31 5.37
C LEU A 10 4.87 0.76 6.19
N LYS A 11 6.21 0.70 6.28
CA LYS A 11 7.01 1.63 7.11
C LYS A 11 7.36 2.94 6.40
N LYS A 12 7.60 2.89 5.09
CA LYS A 12 8.05 4.01 4.25
C LYS A 12 7.27 4.05 2.92
N PRO A 13 5.93 4.19 2.97
CA PRO A 13 5.12 4.24 1.75
C PRO A 13 5.47 5.48 0.92
N LEU A 14 5.49 5.33 -0.41
CA LEU A 14 5.46 6.46 -1.35
C LEU A 14 4.11 7.18 -1.30
N LYS A 15 3.04 6.44 -1.02
CA LYS A 15 1.70 7.01 -0.85
C LYS A 15 0.82 6.12 0.02
N VAL A 16 0.14 6.74 0.98
CA VAL A 16 -0.97 6.13 1.71
C VAL A 16 -2.27 6.64 1.11
N LYS A 17 -3.20 5.74 0.79
CA LYS A 17 -4.57 6.12 0.40
C LYS A 17 -5.47 6.20 1.64
N PRO A 18 -6.52 7.04 1.62
CA PRO A 18 -7.49 7.06 2.71
C PRO A 18 -8.13 5.68 2.90
N VAL A 19 -8.62 5.43 4.11
CA VAL A 19 -9.40 4.25 4.44
C VAL A 19 -10.67 4.24 3.59
N LYS A 20 -11.01 3.07 3.04
CA LYS A 20 -12.26 2.83 2.32
C LYS A 20 -13.04 1.75 3.05
N VAL A 21 -14.34 1.99 3.20
CA VAL A 21 -15.30 1.01 3.72
C VAL A 21 -16.13 0.51 2.54
N ASP A 22 -16.26 -0.81 2.39
CA ASP A 22 -17.12 -1.40 1.38
C ASP A 22 -18.58 -1.50 1.85
N LYS A 23 -19.47 -2.03 0.99
CA LYS A 23 -20.90 -2.17 1.29
C LYS A 23 -21.18 -3.13 2.45
N ASN A 24 -20.24 -4.01 2.78
CA ASN A 24 -20.36 -4.99 3.85
C ASN A 24 -19.74 -4.49 5.15
N GLY A 25 -19.31 -3.22 5.21
CA GLY A 25 -18.67 -2.62 6.37
C GLY A 25 -17.19 -2.96 6.52
N GLN A 26 -16.54 -3.58 5.52
CA GLN A 26 -15.13 -3.92 5.63
C GLN A 26 -14.25 -2.72 5.33
N SER A 27 -13.47 -2.30 6.34
CA SER A 27 -12.47 -1.25 6.22
C SER A 27 -11.18 -1.77 5.58
N SER A 28 -10.63 -1.00 4.63
CA SER A 28 -9.34 -1.28 4.00
C SER A 28 -8.53 -0.02 3.76
N GLN A 29 -7.21 -0.12 3.92
CA GLN A 29 -6.27 0.96 3.67
C GLN A 29 -5.10 0.48 2.82
N ARG A 30 -4.77 1.26 1.79
CA ARG A 30 -3.73 0.90 0.81
C ARG A 30 -2.46 1.72 1.01
N TYR A 31 -1.36 1.01 1.18
CA TYR A 31 0.00 1.52 1.31
C TYR A 31 0.76 1.17 0.04
N ILE A 32 1.23 2.18 -0.69
CA ILE A 32 1.95 2.01 -1.96
C ILE A 32 3.42 2.31 -1.69
N GLY A 33 4.26 1.27 -1.67
CA GLY A 33 5.72 1.37 -1.66
C GLY A 33 6.30 1.27 -3.06
N GLN A 34 7.63 1.39 -3.16
CA GLN A 34 8.33 1.40 -4.44
C GLN A 34 8.23 0.07 -5.19
N LYS A 35 8.27 -1.05 -4.45
CA LYS A 35 8.25 -2.41 -5.01
C LYS A 35 6.99 -3.22 -4.69
N ALA A 36 6.27 -2.84 -3.63
CA ALA A 36 5.06 -3.53 -3.20
C ALA A 36 3.95 -2.53 -2.86
N THR A 37 2.72 -2.94 -3.08
CA THR A 37 1.50 -2.30 -2.61
C THR A 37 0.80 -3.25 -1.67
N THR A 38 0.63 -2.82 -0.42
CA THR A 38 0.03 -3.62 0.65
C THR A 38 -1.31 -3.00 1.04
N VAL A 39 -2.34 -3.84 1.17
CA VAL A 39 -3.64 -3.44 1.67
C VAL A 39 -3.86 -4.12 3.02
N ILE A 40 -4.20 -3.33 4.03
CA ILE A 40 -4.50 -3.80 5.38
C ILE A 40 -5.94 -3.48 5.73
N ASN A 41 -6.53 -4.26 6.63
CA ASN A 41 -7.70 -3.83 7.38
C ASN A 41 -7.19 -3.01 8.58
N PRO A 42 -7.53 -1.71 8.70
CA PRO A 42 -7.01 -0.86 9.77
C PRO A 42 -7.58 -1.20 11.16
N GLU A 43 -8.72 -1.88 11.24
CA GLU A 43 -9.36 -2.26 12.51
C GLU A 43 -8.72 -3.54 13.08
N SER A 44 -8.51 -4.55 12.24
CA SER A 44 -7.92 -5.84 12.67
C SER A 44 -6.40 -5.91 12.51
N LEU A 45 -5.79 -4.91 11.86
CA LEU A 45 -4.36 -4.85 11.50
C LEU A 45 -3.86 -6.03 10.65
N LYS A 46 -4.78 -6.80 10.05
CA LYS A 46 -4.45 -7.91 9.16
C LYS A 46 -4.15 -7.42 7.74
N ILE A 47 -3.21 -8.06 7.08
CA ILE A 47 -2.94 -7.86 5.66
C ILE A 47 -4.04 -8.56 4.85
N ILE A 48 -4.73 -7.80 4.00
CA ILE A 48 -5.77 -8.29 3.09
C ILE A 48 -5.11 -8.77 1.79
N SER A 49 -4.21 -7.97 1.22
CA SER A 49 -3.53 -8.32 -0.04
C SER A 49 -2.20 -7.61 -0.21
N THR A 50 -1.32 -8.23 -1.00
CA THR A 50 -0.01 -7.67 -1.37
C THR A 50 0.23 -7.90 -2.85
N ASN A 51 0.63 -6.86 -3.58
CA ASN A 51 0.89 -6.92 -5.01
C ASN A 51 2.17 -6.16 -5.35
N PRO A 52 2.94 -6.56 -6.39
CA PRO A 52 4.03 -5.72 -6.89
C PRO A 52 3.54 -4.34 -7.33
N THR A 53 4.31 -3.29 -7.02
CA THR A 53 4.05 -1.95 -7.57
C THR A 53 4.71 -1.84 -8.94
N SER A 54 3.98 -1.36 -9.94
CA SER A 54 4.56 -1.16 -11.27
C SER A 54 5.59 -0.02 -11.26
N THR A 55 6.67 -0.18 -12.02
CA THR A 55 7.74 0.83 -12.15
C THR A 55 7.19 2.21 -12.55
N LYS A 56 6.24 2.26 -13.48
CA LYS A 56 5.56 3.51 -13.89
C LYS A 56 4.86 4.21 -12.72
N THR A 57 4.19 3.46 -11.85
CA THR A 57 3.51 4.03 -10.68
C THR A 57 4.51 4.54 -9.66
N ALA A 58 5.54 3.76 -9.36
CA ALA A 58 6.58 4.13 -8.41
C ALA A 58 7.29 5.43 -8.86
N LEU A 59 7.76 5.49 -10.11
CA LEU A 59 8.43 6.68 -10.65
C LEU A 59 7.55 7.93 -10.60
N ARG A 60 6.26 7.80 -10.96
CA ARG A 60 5.32 8.92 -10.90
C ARG A 60 5.11 9.44 -9.47
N LEU A 61 5.12 8.55 -8.48
CA LEU A 61 4.95 8.94 -7.09
C LEU A 61 6.23 9.56 -6.52
N VAL A 62 7.40 9.03 -6.84
CA VAL A 62 8.69 9.61 -6.44
C VAL A 62 8.82 11.04 -6.97
N ARG A 63 8.63 11.26 -8.28
CA ARG A 63 8.67 12.59 -8.91
C ARG A 63 7.67 13.60 -8.37
N LYS A 64 6.62 13.16 -7.67
CA LYS A 64 5.64 14.08 -7.07
C LYS A 64 6.18 14.76 -5.80
N TYR A 65 7.18 14.15 -5.16
CA TYR A 65 7.77 14.62 -3.91
C TYR A 65 9.26 15.01 -4.06
N GLU A 66 9.78 14.99 -5.30
CA GLU A 66 11.01 15.70 -5.70
C GLU A 66 10.65 17.16 -6.01
#